data_AF-A0A2A4K0V7-F1
#
_entry.id   AF-A0A2A4K0V7-F1
#
_cell.length_a   1.000
_cell.length_b   1.000
_cell.length_c   1.000
_cell.angle_alpha   90.00
_cell.angle_beta   90.00
_cell.angle_gamma   90.00
#
_symmetry.space_group_name_H-M   'P 1'
#
loop_
_entity.id
_entity.type
_entity.pdbx_description
1 polymer ?
#
loop_
_entity_poly.entity_id
_entity_poly.type
_entity_poly.pdbx_seq_one_letter_code
_entity_poly.pdbx_strand_id
1 'polypeptide(L)'
;MAQEPHYQRGWNREPLVAARPTVSTKSPKTKKVPLRNTQCGQDRLIQNTGNDTVLLGKNNIENFPWLGLLIYPFETPRPTTTAVVLISKEIALSAALDIDYYPKKNFRAQSRVVLGNNCTGPFIRVRDYTFGPDFTRTTYSSLVVLHLDTSHYQHKIFPICRPPQESITGEEVFAMTLFNDCYNSSMVMVHKMEYMFTENCRDFYRKMELDIETMWPTHLVCAQGDSGGHCIWRSATALVIRHEGLWKLLGLSIYGPGCESPSRFLDYGMYDHWVQRTIARIGQPSITRIAKNHLILRRTMTSIPRFGHCDSEERKPEIFSDRITVMPPYTESGEYEEIANLYYNVTLQQDVNYHCIILRTWHVFVNNSAPVITIHRYDPNAEQKMATPNKNIYYFVEVRLQGRYLSKI
;
A
#
# COMPACT_ATOMS: atom_id res chain seq x y z
N MET A 1 -33.14 -47.77 25.28
CA MET A 1 -31.99 -48.68 25.03
C MET A 1 -31.22 -48.11 23.86
N ALA A 2 -29.97 -47.72 23.88
CA ALA A 2 -28.93 -47.55 24.91
C ALA A 2 -27.91 -46.56 24.28
N GLN A 3 -27.64 -45.43 24.93
CA GLN A 3 -26.36 -45.08 25.60
C GLN A 3 -25.15 -44.81 24.68
N GLU A 4 -24.59 -43.60 24.91
CA GLU A 4 -23.30 -43.07 24.46
C GLU A 4 -22.11 -43.96 24.83
N PRO A 5 -20.92 -43.67 24.26
CA PRO A 5 -19.68 -43.77 25.00
C PRO A 5 -19.03 -42.40 25.23
N HIS A 6 -18.93 -42.09 26.52
CA HIS A 6 -17.97 -41.18 27.14
C HIS A 6 -16.52 -41.51 26.75
N TYR A 7 -15.71 -40.47 26.51
CA TYR A 7 -14.27 -40.55 26.71
C TYR A 7 -13.74 -39.26 27.32
N GLN A 8 -13.51 -39.30 28.64
CA GLN A 8 -12.78 -38.29 29.40
C GLN A 8 -11.27 -38.55 29.30
N ARG A 9 -10.47 -37.52 29.02
CA ARG A 9 -9.08 -37.43 29.51
C ARG A 9 -8.84 -36.03 30.05
N GLY A 10 -8.74 -35.96 31.37
CA GLY A 10 -8.28 -34.78 32.09
C GLY A 10 -6.79 -34.53 31.85
N TRP A 11 -6.44 -33.26 31.76
CA TRP A 11 -5.10 -32.76 31.99
C TRP A 11 -5.20 -31.63 33.02
N ASN A 12 -5.05 -32.01 34.29
CA ASN A 12 -4.67 -31.08 35.34
C ASN A 12 -3.20 -30.71 35.13
N ARG A 13 -2.92 -29.42 34.95
CA ARG A 13 -1.62 -28.84 35.31
C ARG A 13 -1.87 -27.52 36.03
N GLU A 14 -1.65 -27.57 37.33
CA GLU A 14 -1.44 -26.42 38.19
C GLU A 14 -0.25 -25.58 37.68
N PRO A 15 -0.33 -24.25 37.72
CA PRO A 15 0.84 -23.41 37.50
C PRO A 15 1.71 -23.34 38.76
N LEU A 16 2.97 -23.74 38.63
CA LEU A 16 4.02 -23.49 39.60
C LEU A 16 4.23 -21.98 39.77
N VAL A 17 3.96 -21.50 40.98
CA VAL A 17 4.30 -20.16 41.47
C VAL A 17 5.81 -20.08 41.65
N ALA A 18 6.48 -19.28 40.82
CA ALA A 18 7.88 -18.89 41.01
C ALA A 18 7.95 -17.47 41.55
N ALA A 19 8.61 -17.32 42.69
CA ALA A 19 8.75 -16.11 43.48
C ALA A 19 9.48 -14.98 42.72
N ARG A 20 9.01 -13.74 42.93
CA ARG A 20 9.66 -12.50 42.49
C ARG A 20 10.91 -12.22 43.33
N PRO A 21 12.05 -11.85 42.72
CA PRO A 21 13.06 -11.03 43.37
C PRO A 21 12.72 -9.54 43.16
N THR A 22 12.51 -8.84 44.26
CA THR A 22 12.49 -7.38 44.34
C THR A 22 13.90 -6.84 44.13
N VAL A 23 14.14 -6.17 43.01
CA VAL A 23 15.34 -5.33 42.83
C VAL A 23 14.90 -3.89 42.58
N SER A 24 15.02 -3.10 43.63
CA SER A 24 15.02 -1.64 43.60
C SER A 24 16.29 -1.15 42.93
N THR A 25 16.16 -0.49 41.78
CA THR A 25 17.20 0.40 41.27
C THR A 25 16.54 1.67 40.71
N LYS A 26 16.63 2.76 41.49
CA LYS A 26 16.42 4.12 41.00
C LYS A 26 17.50 4.41 39.95
N SER A 27 17.11 4.58 38.70
CA SER A 27 18.00 5.08 37.63
C SER A 27 17.72 6.57 37.37
N PRO A 28 18.74 7.39 37.04
CA PRO A 28 18.61 8.84 37.00
C PRO A 28 17.76 9.32 35.83
N LYS A 29 16.99 10.40 36.06
CA LYS A 29 16.30 11.16 35.02
C LYS A 29 17.32 11.83 34.10
N THR A 30 17.77 11.13 33.07
CA THR A 30 18.39 11.77 31.90
C THR A 30 17.29 12.42 31.07
N LYS A 31 17.24 13.75 31.07
CA LYS A 31 16.51 14.54 30.07
C LYS A 31 17.01 14.12 28.69
N LYS A 32 16.24 13.28 27.99
CA LYS A 32 16.45 13.02 26.56
C LYS A 32 16.19 14.34 25.83
N VAL A 33 17.25 14.94 25.31
CA VAL A 33 17.13 15.93 24.24
C VAL A 33 16.48 15.20 23.05
N PRO A 34 15.38 15.70 22.46
CA PRO A 34 14.71 15.00 21.37
C PRO A 34 15.66 14.92 20.17
N LEU A 35 15.79 13.75 19.56
CA LEU A 35 16.41 13.61 18.25
C LEU A 35 15.63 14.47 17.25
N ARG A 36 16.13 15.66 16.94
CA ARG A 36 15.76 16.44 15.75
C ARG A 36 16.15 15.66 14.50
N ASN A 37 15.32 14.70 14.05
CA ASN A 37 15.40 14.21 12.67
C ASN A 37 14.17 13.46 12.12
N THR A 38 12.97 13.73 12.64
CA THR A 38 11.73 13.28 12.01
C THR A 38 11.14 14.41 11.15
N GLN A 39 11.44 14.40 9.86
CA GLN A 39 10.80 15.28 8.85
C GLN A 39 9.38 14.79 8.51
N CYS A 40 8.48 14.72 9.49
CA CYS A 40 7.07 14.43 9.26
C CYS A 40 6.19 15.42 10.04
N GLY A 41 4.92 15.53 9.67
CA GLY A 41 3.91 16.26 10.44
C GLY A 41 4.16 17.77 10.54
N GLN A 42 5.07 18.33 9.75
CA GLN A 42 5.35 19.76 9.75
C GLN A 42 4.30 20.49 8.90
N ASP A 43 3.77 21.58 9.45
CA ASP A 43 2.98 22.56 8.70
C ASP A 43 3.83 23.82 8.38
N ARG A 44 3.34 24.65 7.46
CA ARG A 44 3.97 25.95 7.15
C ARG A 44 3.48 27.10 8.04
N LEU A 45 2.45 26.89 8.86
CA LEU A 45 1.86 27.93 9.72
C LEU A 45 2.80 28.31 10.86
N ILE A 46 3.44 27.32 11.50
CA ILE A 46 4.37 27.54 12.61
C ILE A 46 5.66 28.19 12.13
N GLN A 47 6.14 27.78 10.94
CA GLN A 47 7.39 28.32 10.38
C GLN A 47 7.30 29.84 10.16
N ASN A 48 6.09 30.35 9.90
CA ASN A 48 5.88 31.75 9.56
C ASN A 48 5.38 32.60 10.74
N THR A 49 4.60 32.02 11.67
CA THR A 49 3.93 32.80 12.73
C THR A 49 4.52 32.58 14.13
N GLY A 50 5.25 31.49 14.37
CA GLY A 50 5.77 31.13 15.70
C GLY A 50 4.70 30.84 16.75
N ASN A 51 3.41 30.82 16.38
CA ASN A 51 2.29 30.55 17.28
C ASN A 51 1.79 29.11 17.07
N ASP A 52 1.59 28.37 18.16
CA ASP A 52 1.25 26.94 18.13
C ASP A 52 -0.27 26.69 18.01
N THR A 53 -1.08 27.76 17.94
CA THR A 53 -2.54 27.66 17.85
C THR A 53 -3.00 27.17 16.49
N VAL A 54 -3.82 26.13 16.47
CA VAL A 54 -4.47 25.62 15.24
C VAL A 54 -5.58 26.59 14.81
N LEU A 55 -5.51 27.05 13.55
CA LEU A 55 -6.54 27.90 12.97
C LEU A 55 -7.73 27.04 12.49
N LEU A 56 -8.88 27.19 13.15
CA LEU A 56 -10.12 26.51 12.77
C LEU A 56 -10.76 27.17 11.52
N GLY A 57 -11.54 26.38 10.78
CA GLY A 57 -12.24 26.83 9.58
C GLY A 57 -11.37 26.78 8.31
N LYS A 58 -11.55 27.77 7.43
CA LYS A 58 -10.91 27.80 6.11
C LYS A 58 -9.43 28.14 6.21
N ASN A 59 -8.60 27.27 5.67
CA ASN A 59 -7.15 27.42 5.56
C ASN A 59 -6.67 27.15 4.15
N ASN A 60 -5.48 27.64 3.81
CA ASN A 60 -4.83 27.36 2.54
C ASN A 60 -4.18 25.97 2.54
N ILE A 61 -4.32 25.21 1.46
CA ILE A 61 -3.75 23.85 1.34
C ILE A 61 -2.22 23.84 1.41
N GLU A 62 -1.57 24.93 1.02
CA GLU A 62 -0.12 25.12 1.07
C GLU A 62 0.44 25.01 2.50
N ASN A 63 -0.42 25.21 3.51
CA ASN A 63 -0.06 25.04 4.92
C ASN A 63 0.14 23.57 5.30
N PHE A 64 -0.48 22.64 4.58
CA PHE A 64 -0.54 21.21 4.89
C PHE A 64 0.10 20.39 3.75
N PRO A 65 1.45 20.33 3.68
CA PRO A 65 2.17 19.72 2.55
C PRO A 65 1.94 18.21 2.38
N TRP A 66 1.40 17.55 3.40
CA TRP A 66 1.04 16.14 3.40
C TRP A 66 -0.39 15.86 2.92
N LEU A 67 -1.22 16.90 2.76
CA LEU A 67 -2.59 16.78 2.28
C LEU A 67 -2.65 17.15 0.78
N GLY A 68 -3.52 16.49 0.02
CA GLY A 68 -3.61 16.76 -1.41
C GLY A 68 -4.80 16.09 -2.09
N LEU A 69 -4.82 16.16 -3.42
CA LEU A 69 -5.86 15.59 -4.25
C LEU A 69 -5.28 14.59 -5.24
N LEU A 70 -5.93 13.43 -5.34
CA LEU A 70 -5.87 12.61 -6.53
C LEU A 70 -6.85 13.17 -7.56
N ILE A 71 -6.40 13.32 -8.80
CA ILE A 71 -7.15 13.87 -9.93
C ILE A 71 -7.26 12.79 -11.00
N TYR A 72 -8.48 12.47 -11.43
CA TYR A 72 -8.74 11.52 -12.52
C TYR A 72 -10.04 11.85 -13.29
N PRO A 73 -10.04 11.79 -14.63
CA PRO A 73 -8.88 11.79 -15.50
C PRO A 73 -8.22 13.18 -15.52
N PHE A 74 -6.90 13.20 -15.37
CA PHE A 74 -6.10 14.42 -15.42
C PHE A 74 -6.21 15.11 -16.78
N GLU A 75 -6.03 16.45 -16.82
CA GLU A 75 -6.14 17.28 -18.03
C GLU A 75 -7.51 17.26 -18.73
N THR A 76 -8.57 16.86 -18.02
CA THR A 76 -9.94 17.00 -18.51
C THR A 76 -10.64 18.23 -17.94
N PRO A 77 -11.66 18.80 -18.62
CA PRO A 77 -12.36 19.98 -18.13
C PRO A 77 -13.10 19.77 -16.80
N ARG A 78 -13.43 18.51 -16.47
CA ARG A 78 -14.19 18.12 -15.29
C ARG A 78 -13.59 16.85 -14.69
N PRO A 79 -12.38 16.94 -14.09
CA PRO A 79 -11.79 15.78 -13.45
C PRO A 79 -12.55 15.48 -12.16
N THR A 80 -12.69 14.20 -11.83
CA THR A 80 -13.07 13.78 -10.48
C THR A 80 -11.86 13.91 -9.59
N THR A 81 -12.07 14.33 -8.34
CA THR A 81 -11.00 14.42 -7.36
C THR A 81 -11.36 13.73 -6.05
N THR A 82 -10.34 13.22 -5.38
CA THR A 82 -10.43 12.55 -4.08
C THR A 82 -9.28 13.00 -3.21
N ALA A 83 -9.55 13.26 -1.92
CA ALA A 83 -8.51 13.63 -0.98
C ALA A 83 -7.50 12.51 -0.76
N VAL A 84 -6.23 12.88 -0.62
CA VAL A 84 -5.14 11.96 -0.30
C VAL A 84 -4.28 12.50 0.82
N VAL A 85 -3.72 11.60 1.63
CA VAL A 85 -2.83 11.91 2.74
C VAL A 85 -1.49 11.21 2.53
N LEU A 86 -0.42 11.99 2.41
CA LEU A 86 0.93 11.48 2.24
C LEU A 86 1.52 11.01 3.56
N ILE A 87 1.89 9.74 3.64
CA ILE A 87 2.48 9.12 4.84
C ILE A 87 3.97 8.79 4.70
N SER A 88 4.49 8.79 3.46
CA SER A 88 5.92 8.73 3.17
C SER A 88 6.20 9.35 1.81
N LYS A 89 7.46 9.52 1.40
CA LYS A 89 7.81 10.16 0.12
C LYS A 89 7.08 9.58 -1.09
N GLU A 90 6.89 8.26 -1.13
CA GLU A 90 6.31 7.55 -2.28
C GLU A 90 4.94 6.94 -1.99
N ILE A 91 4.37 7.16 -0.81
CA ILE A 91 3.16 6.47 -0.36
C ILE A 91 2.15 7.48 0.17
N ALA A 92 0.96 7.45 -0.42
CA ALA A 92 -0.21 8.18 0.04
C ALA A 92 -1.36 7.23 0.35
N LEU A 93 -2.27 7.69 1.20
CA LEU A 93 -3.48 7.00 1.59
C LEU A 93 -4.69 7.73 1.01
N SER A 94 -5.73 6.97 0.70
CA SER A 94 -7.01 7.48 0.19
C SER A 94 -8.14 6.53 0.57
N ALA A 95 -9.37 6.88 0.21
CA ALA A 95 -10.52 6.00 0.30
C ALA A 95 -10.57 5.01 -0.87
N ALA A 96 -10.77 3.72 -0.58
CA ALA A 96 -10.82 2.68 -1.59
C ALA A 96 -12.01 2.82 -2.56
N LEU A 97 -13.17 3.17 -2.04
CA LEU A 97 -14.41 3.29 -2.80
C LEU A 97 -14.27 4.29 -3.96
N ASP A 98 -13.69 5.45 -3.67
CA ASP A 98 -13.46 6.51 -4.65
C ASP A 98 -12.55 6.04 -5.80
N ILE A 99 -11.54 5.24 -5.48
CA ILE A 99 -10.60 4.71 -6.49
C ILE A 99 -11.23 3.56 -7.29
N ASP A 100 -12.01 2.69 -6.64
CA ASP A 100 -12.63 1.53 -7.29
C ASP A 100 -13.55 1.92 -8.44
N TYR A 101 -14.23 3.05 -8.31
CA TYR A 101 -15.13 3.59 -9.34
C TYR A 101 -14.43 3.94 -10.66
N TYR A 102 -13.13 4.25 -10.63
CA TYR A 102 -12.41 4.65 -11.84
C TYR A 102 -12.11 3.46 -12.78
N PRO A 103 -12.17 3.66 -14.11
CA PRO A 103 -11.73 2.67 -15.08
C PRO A 103 -10.27 2.23 -14.86
N LYS A 104 -10.06 0.92 -14.64
CA LYS A 104 -8.74 0.39 -14.27
C LYS A 104 -7.73 0.37 -15.43
N LYS A 105 -8.22 0.28 -16.67
CA LYS A 105 -7.40 0.14 -17.88
C LYS A 105 -6.43 1.31 -18.11
N ASN A 106 -6.80 2.50 -17.66
CA ASN A 106 -6.03 3.74 -17.89
C ASN A 106 -5.83 4.55 -16.60
N PHE A 107 -6.22 4.03 -15.44
CA PHE A 107 -6.12 4.73 -14.16
C PHE A 107 -4.72 5.29 -13.93
N ARG A 108 -3.66 4.47 -14.05
CA ARG A 108 -2.27 4.92 -13.84
C ARG A 108 -1.83 5.99 -14.82
N ALA A 109 -2.21 5.84 -16.09
CA ALA A 109 -1.84 6.78 -17.14
C ALA A 109 -2.47 8.17 -16.94
N GLN A 110 -3.71 8.20 -16.46
CA GLN A 110 -4.52 9.42 -16.35
C GLN A 110 -4.70 9.95 -14.93
N SER A 111 -4.20 9.26 -13.90
CA SER A 111 -4.28 9.76 -12.52
C SER A 111 -3.04 10.54 -12.13
N ARG A 112 -3.25 11.64 -11.41
CA ARG A 112 -2.19 12.48 -10.86
C ARG A 112 -2.50 12.84 -9.42
N VAL A 113 -1.48 12.92 -8.58
CA VAL A 113 -1.59 13.40 -7.21
C VAL A 113 -0.93 14.76 -7.11
N VAL A 114 -1.63 15.75 -6.58
CA VAL A 114 -1.09 17.07 -6.26
C VAL A 114 -1.12 17.24 -4.74
N LEU A 115 0.02 17.60 -4.15
CA LEU A 115 0.21 17.69 -2.70
C LEU A 115 0.53 19.14 -2.29
N GLY A 116 -0.10 19.61 -1.22
CA GLY A 116 0.15 20.93 -0.64
C GLY A 116 -0.03 22.09 -1.62
N ASN A 117 -0.84 21.91 -2.66
CA ASN A 117 -1.12 22.89 -3.69
C ASN A 117 -2.52 22.64 -4.27
N ASN A 118 -3.06 23.65 -4.94
CA ASN A 118 -4.26 23.51 -5.76
C ASN A 118 -4.07 22.52 -6.93
N CYS A 119 -5.14 22.17 -7.65
CA CYS A 119 -5.07 21.22 -8.78
C CYS A 119 -4.10 21.63 -9.92
N THR A 120 -3.68 22.88 -10.00
CA THR A 120 -2.73 23.37 -11.03
C THR A 120 -1.27 23.23 -10.61
N GLY A 121 -1.02 22.81 -9.36
CA GLY A 121 0.33 22.66 -8.81
C GLY A 121 1.13 21.49 -9.39
N PRO A 122 2.39 21.34 -8.92
CA PRO A 122 3.26 20.24 -9.30
C PRO A 122 2.63 18.89 -8.94
N PHE A 123 2.52 18.00 -9.92
CA PHE A 123 1.89 16.71 -9.76
C PHE A 123 2.89 15.55 -9.69
N ILE A 124 2.43 14.45 -9.12
CA ILE A 124 3.13 13.17 -9.05
C ILE A 124 2.27 12.12 -9.75
N ARG A 125 2.89 11.25 -10.54
CA ARG A 125 2.18 10.15 -11.21
C ARG A 125 1.86 9.05 -10.21
N VAL A 126 0.68 8.46 -10.34
CA VAL A 126 0.36 7.23 -9.61
C VAL A 126 0.97 6.06 -10.35
N ARG A 127 1.90 5.38 -9.68
CA ARG A 127 2.55 4.18 -10.20
C ARG A 127 1.66 2.97 -10.01
N ASP A 128 1.06 2.83 -8.83
CA ASP A 128 0.17 1.72 -8.53
C ASP A 128 -0.73 2.00 -7.33
N TYR A 129 -1.65 1.09 -7.02
CA TYR A 129 -2.49 1.16 -5.83
C TYR A 129 -2.82 -0.22 -5.26
N THR A 130 -3.03 -0.28 -3.95
CA THR A 130 -3.36 -1.51 -3.21
C THR A 130 -4.56 -1.26 -2.30
N PHE A 131 -5.64 -2.02 -2.50
CA PHE A 131 -6.82 -1.95 -1.62
C PHE A 131 -6.57 -2.62 -0.26
N GLY A 132 -7.21 -2.06 0.77
CA GLY A 132 -7.24 -2.58 2.13
C GLY A 132 -7.82 -3.98 2.22
N PRO A 133 -7.47 -4.74 3.28
CA PRO A 133 -7.95 -6.11 3.47
C PRO A 133 -9.47 -6.19 3.58
N ASP A 134 -10.10 -5.14 4.11
CA ASP A 134 -11.54 -5.09 4.35
C ASP A 134 -12.31 -4.58 3.12
N PHE A 135 -11.60 -4.26 2.02
CA PHE A 135 -12.24 -3.78 0.81
C PHE A 135 -12.97 -4.91 0.08
N THR A 136 -14.28 -4.75 -0.04
CA THR A 136 -15.11 -5.43 -1.03
C THR A 136 -15.87 -4.36 -1.82
N ARG A 137 -16.42 -4.70 -3.00
CA ARG A 137 -17.18 -3.75 -3.81
C ARG A 137 -18.43 -3.18 -3.13
N THR A 138 -18.90 -3.84 -2.07
CA THR A 138 -20.04 -3.38 -1.27
C THR A 138 -19.63 -2.62 -0.02
N THR A 139 -18.33 -2.61 0.33
CA THR A 139 -17.80 -1.93 1.52
C THR A 139 -17.62 -0.43 1.24
N TYR A 140 -18.26 0.42 2.06
CA TYR A 140 -18.10 1.87 1.99
C TYR A 140 -16.85 2.38 2.72
N SER A 141 -16.27 1.52 3.56
CA SER A 141 -15.30 1.87 4.59
C SER A 141 -14.02 1.07 4.42
N SER A 142 -13.19 1.46 3.46
CA SER A 142 -11.88 0.84 3.32
C SER A 142 -10.81 1.80 2.80
N LEU A 143 -9.57 1.45 3.14
CA LEU A 143 -8.36 2.18 2.83
C LEU A 143 -7.80 1.74 1.48
N VAL A 144 -7.17 2.64 0.75
CA VAL A 144 -6.29 2.28 -0.36
C VAL A 144 -4.93 2.96 -0.18
N VAL A 145 -3.87 2.21 -0.47
CA VAL A 145 -2.50 2.69 -0.49
C VAL A 145 -2.16 3.03 -1.93
N LEU A 146 -1.82 4.28 -2.20
CA LEU A 146 -1.36 4.79 -3.50
C LEU A 146 0.16 4.85 -3.51
N HIS A 147 0.76 4.31 -4.55
CA HIS A 147 2.21 4.36 -4.76
C HIS A 147 2.52 5.41 -5.81
N LEU A 148 3.41 6.33 -5.48
CA LEU A 148 3.71 7.52 -6.24
C LEU A 148 5.08 7.41 -6.91
N ASP A 149 5.19 7.87 -8.15
CA ASP A 149 6.46 7.97 -8.87
C ASP A 149 7.13 9.32 -8.60
N THR A 150 8.03 9.34 -7.61
CA THR A 150 8.76 10.57 -7.22
C THR A 150 10.11 10.76 -7.90
N SER A 151 10.51 9.85 -8.79
CA SER A 151 11.84 9.84 -9.41
C SER A 151 12.21 11.15 -10.13
N HIS A 152 11.22 11.83 -10.69
CA HIS A 152 11.38 13.11 -11.39
C HIS A 152 10.78 14.31 -10.63
N TYR A 153 10.34 14.10 -9.39
CA TYR A 153 9.69 15.15 -8.61
C TYR A 153 10.72 15.98 -7.85
N GLN A 154 10.87 17.24 -8.25
CA GLN A 154 11.92 18.14 -7.74
C GLN A 154 11.52 18.91 -6.47
N HIS A 155 10.23 18.96 -6.14
CA HIS A 155 9.76 19.73 -4.98
C HIS A 155 9.90 18.93 -3.69
N LYS A 156 10.16 19.63 -2.59
CA LYS A 156 10.27 18.99 -1.27
C LYS A 156 8.89 18.58 -0.78
N ILE A 157 8.71 17.29 -0.53
CA ILE A 157 7.47 16.73 0.01
C ILE A 157 7.68 16.37 1.48
N PHE A 158 6.68 16.66 2.32
CA PHE A 158 6.69 16.36 3.75
C PHE A 158 5.50 15.47 4.08
N PRO A 159 5.70 14.23 4.55
CA PRO A 159 4.61 13.36 4.97
C PRO A 159 4.05 13.75 6.33
N ILE A 160 2.82 13.32 6.63
CA ILE A 160 2.27 13.37 7.99
C ILE A 160 2.96 12.32 8.87
N CYS A 161 3.04 12.57 10.18
CA CYS A 161 3.57 11.58 11.09
C CYS A 161 2.59 10.44 11.32
N ARG A 162 3.14 9.28 11.69
CA ARG A 162 2.38 8.12 12.14
C ARG A 162 1.59 8.43 13.41
N PRO A 163 0.52 7.66 13.69
CA PRO A 163 -0.22 7.78 14.94
C PRO A 163 0.70 7.59 16.15
N PRO A 164 0.42 8.25 17.28
CA PRO A 164 1.18 8.02 18.50
C PRO A 164 1.03 6.57 18.97
N GLN A 165 2.08 6.01 19.57
CA GLN A 165 2.06 4.65 20.13
C GLN A 165 1.48 4.60 21.55
N GLU A 166 1.41 5.75 22.22
CA GLU A 166 0.86 5.90 23.56
C GLU A 166 -0.58 6.41 23.49
N SER A 167 -1.34 6.20 24.57
CA SER A 167 -2.73 6.62 24.67
C SER A 167 -2.88 8.12 24.48
N ILE A 168 -3.77 8.51 23.58
CA ILE A 168 -4.12 9.90 23.24
C ILE A 168 -5.05 10.41 24.32
N THR A 169 -4.50 10.91 25.42
CA THR A 169 -5.27 11.51 26.51
C THR A 169 -4.92 12.97 26.62
N GLY A 170 -5.87 13.83 26.22
CA GLY A 170 -5.79 15.28 26.40
C GLY A 170 -5.33 16.06 25.18
N GLU A 171 -4.95 15.41 24.07
CA GLU A 171 -4.69 16.11 22.81
C GLU A 171 -5.98 16.55 22.11
N GLU A 172 -5.95 17.75 21.53
CA GLU A 172 -7.03 18.22 20.66
C GLU A 172 -7.02 17.45 19.33
N VAL A 173 -8.20 16.98 18.93
CA VAL A 173 -8.41 16.23 17.69
C VAL A 173 -9.02 17.16 16.64
N PHE A 174 -8.59 17.00 15.40
CA PHE A 174 -9.07 17.79 14.28
C PHE A 174 -9.42 16.90 13.09
N ALA A 175 -10.41 17.31 12.31
CA ALA A 175 -10.70 16.75 11.01
C ALA A 175 -10.37 17.79 9.92
N MET A 176 -9.59 17.39 8.92
CA MET A 176 -9.17 18.24 7.81
C MET A 176 -9.76 17.75 6.48
N THR A 177 -10.69 18.54 5.95
CA THR A 177 -11.46 18.21 4.75
C THR A 177 -11.02 19.08 3.58
N LEU A 178 -10.85 18.45 2.41
CA LEU A 178 -10.65 19.16 1.15
C LEU A 178 -11.97 19.29 0.39
N PHE A 179 -12.08 20.36 -0.41
CA PHE A 179 -13.13 20.44 -1.42
C PHE A 179 -12.74 19.55 -2.61
N ASN A 180 -13.59 18.58 -2.97
CA ASN A 180 -13.34 17.67 -4.09
C ASN A 180 -13.68 18.28 -5.46
N ASP A 181 -13.37 19.55 -5.65
CA ASP A 181 -13.37 20.17 -6.96
C ASP A 181 -12.05 20.91 -7.17
N CYS A 182 -11.62 20.98 -8.43
CA CYS A 182 -10.39 21.71 -8.71
C CYS A 182 -10.54 23.22 -8.54
N TYR A 183 -11.76 23.75 -8.53
CA TYR A 183 -12.05 25.17 -8.37
C TYR A 183 -11.76 25.67 -6.95
N ASN A 184 -12.07 24.88 -5.92
CA ASN A 184 -11.85 25.21 -4.51
C ASN A 184 -10.73 24.36 -3.89
N SER A 185 -9.94 23.67 -4.72
CA SER A 185 -8.83 22.79 -4.31
C SER A 185 -7.72 23.46 -3.50
N SER A 186 -7.69 24.79 -3.44
CA SER A 186 -6.74 25.55 -2.62
C SER A 186 -7.15 25.65 -1.15
N MET A 187 -8.34 25.18 -0.76
CA MET A 187 -8.89 25.36 0.59
C MET A 187 -9.00 24.04 1.36
N VAL A 188 -8.59 24.09 2.63
CA VAL A 188 -8.75 23.04 3.64
C VAL A 188 -9.68 23.56 4.72
N MET A 189 -10.73 22.80 5.04
CA MET A 189 -11.59 23.04 6.20
C MET A 189 -11.06 22.27 7.40
N VAL A 190 -10.74 22.98 8.47
CA VAL A 190 -10.26 22.41 9.74
C VAL A 190 -11.37 22.47 10.78
N HIS A 191 -11.83 21.31 11.23
CA HIS A 191 -12.85 21.17 12.26
C HIS A 191 -12.23 20.66 13.55
N LYS A 192 -12.60 21.26 14.68
CA LYS A 192 -12.28 20.69 15.99
C LYS A 192 -13.24 19.54 16.27
N MET A 193 -12.69 18.44 16.77
CA MET A 193 -13.41 17.19 16.99
C MET A 193 -13.23 16.71 18.43
N GLU A 194 -14.25 16.02 18.92
CA GLU A 194 -14.23 15.28 20.18
C GLU A 194 -14.34 13.78 19.91
N TYR A 195 -13.54 12.97 20.62
CA TYR A 195 -13.67 11.52 20.56
C TYR A 195 -14.99 11.07 21.14
N MET A 196 -15.60 10.07 20.49
CA MET A 196 -16.82 9.47 20.97
C MET A 196 -16.69 7.96 21.00
N PHE A 197 -17.23 7.36 22.07
CA PHE A 197 -17.30 5.91 22.21
C PHE A 197 -18.04 5.27 21.03
N THR A 198 -17.52 4.15 20.56
CA THR A 198 -18.02 3.43 19.39
C THR A 198 -19.47 2.97 19.58
N GLU A 199 -19.87 2.64 20.81
CA GLU A 199 -21.23 2.25 21.18
C GLU A 199 -22.22 3.39 20.92
N ASN A 200 -21.92 4.59 21.44
CA ASN A 200 -22.75 5.79 21.24
C ASN A 200 -22.85 6.14 19.74
N CYS A 201 -21.74 5.97 19.02
CA CYS A 201 -21.70 6.15 17.58
C CYS A 201 -22.64 5.19 16.86
N ARG A 202 -22.58 3.89 17.16
CA ARG A 202 -23.48 2.89 16.56
C ARG A 202 -24.93 3.16 16.89
N ASP A 203 -25.23 3.52 18.15
CA ASP A 203 -26.58 3.82 18.58
C ASP A 203 -27.17 5.03 17.85
N PHE A 204 -26.37 6.05 17.55
CA PHE A 204 -26.79 7.16 16.71
C PHE A 204 -27.18 6.69 15.29
N TYR A 205 -26.31 5.95 14.61
CA TYR A 205 -26.59 5.48 13.24
C TYR A 205 -27.82 4.56 13.17
N ARG A 206 -28.04 3.74 14.21
CA ARG A 206 -29.25 2.91 14.34
C ARG A 206 -30.51 3.75 14.46
N LYS A 207 -30.48 4.76 15.35
CA LYS A 207 -31.63 5.67 15.57
C LYS A 207 -31.97 6.49 14.33
N MET A 208 -30.97 6.83 13.53
CA MET A 208 -31.14 7.58 12.29
C MET A 208 -31.47 6.69 11.08
N GLU A 209 -31.61 5.37 11.27
CA GLU A 209 -31.84 4.39 10.18
C GLU A 209 -30.73 4.41 9.10
N LEU A 210 -29.50 4.73 9.53
CA LEU A 210 -28.29 4.76 8.70
C LEU A 210 -27.34 3.58 9.00
N ASP A 211 -27.79 2.61 9.81
CA ASP A 211 -27.02 1.43 10.20
C ASP A 211 -27.00 0.37 9.09
N ILE A 212 -26.11 0.55 8.12
CA ILE A 212 -25.85 -0.42 7.06
C ILE A 212 -24.55 -1.16 7.41
N GLU A 213 -24.60 -2.50 7.46
CA GLU A 213 -23.48 -3.36 7.87
C GLU A 213 -22.18 -3.04 7.11
N THR A 214 -22.28 -2.80 5.79
CA THR A 214 -21.12 -2.54 4.94
C THR A 214 -20.47 -1.16 5.14
N MET A 215 -21.02 -0.32 6.03
CA MET A 215 -20.43 0.96 6.42
C MET A 215 -19.55 0.87 7.67
N TRP A 216 -19.51 -0.27 8.36
CA TRP A 216 -18.71 -0.44 9.57
C TRP A 216 -17.41 -1.19 9.25
N PRO A 217 -16.25 -0.50 9.25
CA PRO A 217 -14.98 -1.20 9.07
C PRO A 217 -14.64 -2.02 10.31
N THR A 218 -13.71 -2.97 10.16
CA THR A 218 -13.22 -3.80 11.26
C THR A 218 -12.56 -2.97 12.36
N HIS A 219 -11.80 -1.94 11.98
CA HIS A 219 -11.17 -1.01 12.91
C HIS A 219 -11.65 0.40 12.64
N LEU A 220 -12.33 0.97 13.63
CA LEU A 220 -13.05 2.22 13.49
C LEU A 220 -12.78 3.10 14.70
N VAL A 221 -12.75 4.41 14.46
CA VAL A 221 -12.79 5.42 15.51
C VAL A 221 -13.90 6.40 15.19
N CYS A 222 -14.64 6.81 16.21
CA CYS A 222 -15.69 7.81 16.08
C CYS A 222 -15.26 9.13 16.70
N ALA A 223 -15.60 10.20 16.00
CA ALA A 223 -15.42 11.56 16.47
C ALA A 223 -16.61 12.42 16.03
N GLN A 224 -16.89 13.47 16.77
CA GLN A 224 -17.96 14.42 16.49
C GLN A 224 -17.36 15.82 16.42
N GLY A 225 -17.76 16.62 15.42
CA GLY A 225 -17.31 18.00 15.35
C GLY A 225 -18.03 18.86 16.37
N ASP A 226 -17.29 19.70 17.10
CA ASP A 226 -17.86 20.67 18.05
C ASP A 226 -18.75 21.70 17.33
N SER A 227 -18.40 21.98 16.07
CA SER A 227 -19.10 22.91 15.18
C SER A 227 -18.80 22.56 13.73
N GLY A 228 -19.73 22.89 12.84
CA GLY A 228 -19.50 22.73 11.40
C GLY A 228 -20.72 22.93 10.52
N GLY A 229 -21.90 23.15 11.09
CA GLY A 229 -23.14 23.37 10.37
C GLY A 229 -23.46 22.24 9.39
N HIS A 230 -24.12 22.60 8.28
CA HIS A 230 -24.47 21.66 7.22
C HIS A 230 -23.25 21.31 6.36
N CYS A 231 -22.66 20.16 6.63
CA CYS A 231 -21.61 19.56 5.81
C CYS A 231 -21.87 18.05 5.66
N ILE A 232 -21.22 17.40 4.71
CA ILE A 232 -21.20 15.93 4.58
C ILE A 232 -19.74 15.50 4.69
N TRP A 233 -19.45 14.55 5.59
CA TRP A 233 -18.12 13.95 5.61
C TRP A 233 -17.93 13.13 4.36
N ARG A 234 -16.96 13.57 3.55
CA ARG A 234 -16.52 12.82 2.38
C ARG A 234 -15.40 11.89 2.79
N SER A 235 -15.25 10.79 2.07
CA SER A 235 -14.19 9.84 2.31
C SER A 235 -12.80 10.48 2.20
N ALA A 236 -11.84 9.93 2.95
CA ALA A 236 -10.45 10.39 3.00
C ALA A 236 -10.21 11.79 3.61
N THR A 237 -11.17 12.34 4.36
CA THR A 237 -10.91 13.44 5.30
C THR A 237 -9.93 12.94 6.37
N ALA A 238 -8.89 13.70 6.65
CA ALA A 238 -7.86 13.29 7.60
C ALA A 238 -8.31 13.61 9.03
N LEU A 239 -8.43 12.59 9.89
CA LEU A 239 -8.51 12.77 11.34
C LEU A 239 -7.09 12.82 11.90
N VAL A 240 -6.76 13.91 12.57
CA VAL A 240 -5.39 14.21 12.99
C VAL A 240 -5.37 14.78 14.39
N ILE A 241 -4.22 14.64 15.05
CA ILE A 241 -3.89 15.38 16.27
C ILE A 241 -2.63 16.19 16.04
N ARG A 242 -2.46 17.22 16.87
CA ARG A 242 -1.21 17.95 17.00
C ARG A 242 -0.55 17.57 18.32
N HIS A 243 0.55 16.85 18.23
CA HIS A 243 1.28 16.35 19.40
C HIS A 243 2.75 16.74 19.27
N GLU A 244 3.28 17.43 20.27
CA GLU A 244 4.64 18.00 20.28
C GLU A 244 4.94 18.87 19.03
N GLY A 245 3.95 19.67 18.60
CA GLY A 245 4.07 20.56 17.43
C GLY A 245 4.07 19.84 16.08
N LEU A 246 3.79 18.53 16.04
CA LEU A 246 3.73 17.74 14.82
C LEU A 246 2.33 17.18 14.59
N TRP A 247 1.87 17.24 13.34
CA TRP A 247 0.65 16.58 12.89
C TRP A 247 0.84 15.07 12.79
N LYS A 248 0.00 14.32 13.48
CA LYS A 248 -0.05 12.85 13.43
C LYS A 248 -1.40 12.39 12.87
N LEU A 249 -1.36 11.41 11.97
CA LEU A 249 -2.56 10.83 11.36
C LEU A 249 -3.19 9.81 12.31
N LEU A 250 -4.46 9.98 12.63
CA LEU A 250 -5.24 9.04 13.43
C LEU A 250 -6.17 8.19 12.58
N GLY A 251 -6.72 8.76 11.51
CA GLY A 251 -7.69 8.06 10.70
C GLY A 251 -8.10 8.79 9.44
N LEU A 252 -8.91 8.11 8.65
CA LEU A 252 -9.47 8.62 7.40
C LEU A 252 -10.97 8.44 7.43
N SER A 253 -11.72 9.49 7.15
CA SER A 253 -13.17 9.46 7.24
C SER A 253 -13.79 8.46 6.26
N ILE A 254 -14.95 8.02 6.68
CA ILE A 254 -15.93 7.30 5.89
C ILE A 254 -17.09 8.27 5.62
N TYR A 255 -17.87 8.04 4.57
CA TYR A 255 -19.10 8.78 4.33
C TYR A 255 -20.01 8.82 5.58
N GLY A 256 -20.49 10.02 5.94
CA GLY A 256 -21.28 10.25 7.15
C GLY A 256 -22.20 11.48 7.06
N PRO A 257 -23.22 11.57 7.94
CA PRO A 257 -24.40 12.41 7.74
C PRO A 257 -24.29 13.88 8.18
N GLY A 258 -23.16 14.34 8.74
CA GLY A 258 -23.03 15.74 9.19
C GLY A 258 -21.73 16.06 9.93
N CYS A 259 -21.22 17.29 9.79
CA CYS A 259 -20.03 17.75 10.54
C CYS A 259 -20.22 17.70 12.06
N GLU A 260 -21.42 18.05 12.52
CA GLU A 260 -21.80 18.04 13.95
C GLU A 260 -22.42 16.71 14.38
N SER A 261 -22.54 15.75 13.47
CA SER A 261 -23.02 14.41 13.79
C SER A 261 -21.86 13.47 14.10
N PRO A 262 -22.10 12.42 14.89
CA PRO A 262 -21.25 11.24 14.97
C PRO A 262 -20.65 10.80 13.62
N SER A 263 -19.33 10.87 13.54
CA SER A 263 -18.60 10.62 12.30
C SER A 263 -17.61 9.51 12.47
N ARG A 264 -17.50 8.69 11.42
CA ARG A 264 -16.75 7.44 11.44
C ARG A 264 -15.47 7.62 10.64
N PHE A 265 -14.38 7.13 11.19
CA PHE A 265 -13.08 7.13 10.57
C PHE A 265 -12.48 5.72 10.65
N LEU A 266 -11.77 5.32 9.60
CA LEU A 266 -10.87 4.18 9.64
C LEU A 266 -9.76 4.46 10.66
N ASP A 267 -9.58 3.60 11.64
CA ASP A 267 -8.53 3.76 12.65
C ASP A 267 -7.15 3.43 12.03
N TYR A 268 -6.42 4.46 11.63
CA TYR A 268 -5.11 4.29 10.99
C TYR A 268 -4.07 3.69 11.95
N GLY A 269 -4.22 3.84 13.27
CA GLY A 269 -3.38 3.15 14.24
C GLY A 269 -3.42 1.63 14.06
N MET A 270 -4.62 1.10 13.85
CA MET A 270 -4.81 -0.34 13.61
C MET A 270 -4.38 -0.76 12.21
N TYR A 271 -4.56 0.09 11.20
CA TYR A 271 -4.16 -0.20 9.82
C TYR A 271 -2.67 0.05 9.52
N ASP A 272 -1.92 0.79 10.36
CA ASP A 272 -0.52 1.13 10.09
C ASP A 272 0.32 -0.13 9.89
N HIS A 273 0.15 -1.17 10.70
CA HIS A 273 0.86 -2.44 10.53
C HIS A 273 0.60 -3.12 9.18
N TRP A 274 -0.64 -3.06 8.68
CA TRP A 274 -0.94 -3.57 7.35
C TRP A 274 -0.28 -2.71 6.27
N VAL A 275 -0.33 -1.38 6.40
CA VAL A 275 0.33 -0.45 5.47
C VAL A 275 1.84 -0.68 5.45
N GLN A 276 2.50 -0.80 6.60
CA GLN A 276 3.93 -1.09 6.69
C GLN A 276 4.30 -2.43 6.03
N ARG A 277 3.51 -3.49 6.24
CA ARG A 277 3.71 -4.77 5.56
C ARG A 277 3.49 -4.67 4.06
N THR A 278 2.52 -3.86 3.63
CA THR A 278 2.29 -3.58 2.21
C THR A 278 3.50 -2.89 1.59
N ILE A 279 4.05 -1.88 2.28
CA ILE A 279 5.25 -1.15 1.85
C ILE A 279 6.47 -2.08 1.80
N ALA A 280 6.68 -2.91 2.82
CA ALA A 280 7.84 -3.82 2.90
C ALA A 280 7.86 -4.90 1.81
N ARG A 281 6.70 -5.20 1.20
CA ARG A 281 6.57 -6.12 0.06
C ARG A 281 6.82 -5.46 -1.28
N ILE A 282 6.85 -4.13 -1.34
CA ILE A 282 7.13 -3.40 -2.59
C ILE A 282 8.52 -3.78 -3.10
N GLY A 283 8.61 -4.01 -4.40
CA GLY A 283 9.86 -4.37 -5.06
C GLY A 283 10.17 -5.86 -5.03
N GLN A 284 9.39 -6.68 -4.32
CA GLN A 284 9.55 -8.13 -4.40
C GLN A 284 9.10 -8.63 -5.78
N PRO A 285 9.92 -9.37 -6.51
CA PRO A 285 9.50 -9.91 -7.79
C PRO A 285 8.50 -11.05 -7.60
N SER A 286 7.40 -11.02 -8.36
CA SER A 286 6.45 -12.13 -8.50
C SER A 286 6.62 -12.80 -9.86
N ILE A 287 6.61 -14.13 -9.88
CA ILE A 287 6.70 -14.93 -11.10
C ILE A 287 5.33 -15.57 -11.35
N THR A 288 4.81 -15.39 -12.57
CA THR A 288 3.59 -16.07 -13.03
C THR A 288 3.90 -16.94 -14.23
N ARG A 289 3.47 -18.19 -14.22
CA ARG A 289 3.52 -19.08 -15.38
C ARG A 289 2.20 -19.00 -16.14
N ILE A 290 2.25 -18.56 -17.40
CA ILE A 290 1.07 -18.48 -18.28
C ILE A 290 0.96 -19.73 -19.14
N ALA A 291 2.09 -20.25 -19.61
CA ALA A 291 2.18 -21.51 -20.35
C ALA A 291 3.52 -22.19 -20.06
N LYS A 292 3.73 -23.40 -20.61
CA LYS A 292 5.01 -24.13 -20.48
C LYS A 292 6.20 -23.29 -20.96
N ASN A 293 6.03 -22.59 -22.08
CA ASN A 293 7.03 -21.74 -22.74
C ASN A 293 6.84 -20.24 -22.46
N HIS A 294 6.08 -19.86 -21.44
CA HIS A 294 5.72 -18.46 -21.19
C HIS A 294 5.65 -18.17 -19.69
N LEU A 295 6.65 -17.45 -19.20
CA LEU A 295 6.72 -16.92 -17.84
C LEU A 295 6.64 -15.39 -17.87
N ILE A 296 6.08 -14.83 -16.81
CA ILE A 296 6.01 -13.40 -16.59
C ILE A 296 6.64 -13.11 -15.24
N LEU A 297 7.66 -12.27 -15.27
CA LEU A 297 8.35 -11.77 -14.10
C LEU A 297 7.93 -10.32 -13.88
N ARG A 298 7.14 -10.07 -12.85
CA ARG A 298 6.75 -8.72 -12.45
C ARG A 298 7.55 -8.29 -11.25
N ARG A 299 8.06 -7.05 -11.26
CA ARG A 299 8.47 -6.41 -10.00
C ARG A 299 7.17 -5.95 -9.35
N THR A 300 6.80 -6.50 -8.19
CA THR A 300 5.54 -6.06 -7.58
C THR A 300 5.71 -4.62 -7.13
N MET A 301 5.04 -3.72 -7.85
CA MET A 301 4.86 -2.34 -7.43
C MET A 301 3.72 -2.22 -6.42
N THR A 302 3.12 -3.33 -6.01
CA THR A 302 2.06 -3.46 -5.02
C THR A 302 2.42 -4.55 -4.04
N SER A 303 1.71 -4.63 -2.91
CA SER A 303 1.79 -5.81 -2.04
C SER A 303 0.93 -6.97 -2.52
N ILE A 304 0.04 -6.72 -3.49
CA ILE A 304 -0.79 -7.73 -4.13
C ILE A 304 -0.03 -8.29 -5.33
N PRO A 305 0.32 -9.59 -5.33
CA PRO A 305 0.91 -10.22 -6.50
C PRO A 305 -0.09 -10.20 -7.66
N ARG A 306 0.35 -9.72 -8.81
CA ARG A 306 -0.45 -9.69 -10.04
C ARG A 306 -0.13 -10.92 -10.88
N PHE A 307 -1.17 -11.66 -11.24
CA PHE A 307 -1.11 -12.82 -12.14
C PHE A 307 -1.67 -12.47 -13.52
N GLY A 308 -1.38 -13.29 -14.54
CA GLY A 308 -1.82 -13.06 -15.93
C GLY A 308 -0.82 -12.28 -16.78
N HIS A 309 -1.24 -11.84 -17.97
CA HIS A 309 -0.41 -11.12 -18.96
C HIS A 309 -0.03 -9.70 -18.54
N CYS A 310 1.14 -9.20 -18.95
CA CYS A 310 1.54 -7.80 -18.72
C CYS A 310 0.50 -6.85 -19.35
N ASP A 311 0.14 -5.80 -18.61
CA ASP A 311 -0.72 -4.74 -19.16
C ASP A 311 0.02 -4.01 -20.28
N SER A 312 -0.71 -3.38 -21.20
CA SER A 312 -0.13 -2.65 -22.33
C SER A 312 0.87 -1.57 -21.90
N GLU A 313 0.57 -0.88 -20.81
CA GLU A 313 1.35 0.22 -20.23
C GLU A 313 2.59 -0.27 -19.47
N GLU A 314 2.63 -1.55 -19.08
CA GLU A 314 3.79 -2.16 -18.42
C GLU A 314 4.85 -2.60 -19.44
N ARG A 315 4.46 -2.74 -20.72
CA ARG A 315 5.32 -3.23 -21.79
C ARG A 315 6.23 -2.11 -22.28
N LYS A 316 7.52 -2.29 -22.02
CA LYS A 316 8.62 -1.53 -22.66
C LYS A 316 9.10 -2.29 -23.91
N PRO A 317 9.93 -1.66 -24.78
CA PRO A 317 10.57 -2.36 -25.90
C PRO A 317 11.30 -3.63 -25.45
N GLU A 318 11.44 -4.57 -26.38
CA GLU A 318 12.15 -5.84 -26.17
C GLU A 318 13.54 -5.59 -25.58
N ILE A 319 13.81 -6.22 -24.43
CA ILE A 319 15.07 -6.02 -23.69
C ILE A 319 16.18 -6.92 -24.27
N PHE A 320 15.83 -8.15 -24.67
CA PHE A 320 16.75 -9.14 -25.19
C PHE A 320 15.99 -10.22 -25.97
N SER A 321 16.57 -10.65 -27.09
CA SER A 321 16.13 -11.79 -27.89
C SER A 321 17.34 -12.61 -28.29
N ASP A 322 17.19 -13.92 -28.30
CA ASP A 322 18.22 -14.84 -28.77
C ASP A 322 17.59 -15.94 -29.63
N ARG A 323 18.35 -16.41 -30.62
CA ARG A 323 17.98 -17.50 -31.50
C ARG A 323 19.14 -18.50 -31.58
N ILE A 324 19.03 -19.55 -30.78
CA ILE A 324 20.02 -20.64 -30.71
C ILE A 324 19.47 -21.89 -31.41
N THR A 325 20.32 -22.54 -32.20
CA THR A 325 20.08 -23.90 -32.69
C THR A 325 20.77 -24.88 -31.76
N VAL A 326 19.99 -25.73 -31.10
CA VAL A 326 20.51 -26.77 -30.19
C VAL A 326 20.55 -28.08 -30.93
N MET A 327 21.73 -28.69 -31.02
CA MET A 327 21.84 -30.09 -31.41
C MET A 327 21.65 -30.95 -30.16
N PRO A 328 20.75 -31.95 -30.16
CA PRO A 328 20.61 -32.87 -29.04
C PRO A 328 21.96 -33.55 -28.76
N PRO A 329 22.37 -33.70 -27.50
CA PRO A 329 23.62 -34.38 -27.17
C PRO A 329 23.55 -35.84 -27.61
N TYR A 330 24.68 -36.35 -28.11
CA TYR A 330 24.87 -37.75 -28.45
C TYR A 330 25.22 -38.52 -27.17
N THR A 331 24.55 -39.64 -26.94
CA THR A 331 25.01 -40.62 -25.96
C THR A 331 26.28 -41.33 -26.48
N GLU A 332 27.04 -41.97 -25.59
CA GLU A 332 28.18 -42.82 -25.98
C GLU A 332 27.79 -43.96 -26.94
N SER A 333 26.50 -44.33 -26.98
CA SER A 333 25.91 -45.29 -27.92
C SER A 333 25.53 -44.70 -29.29
N GLY A 334 25.74 -43.39 -29.51
CA GLY A 334 25.33 -42.69 -30.74
C GLY A 334 23.81 -42.45 -30.85
N GLU A 335 23.07 -42.66 -29.76
CA GLU A 335 21.65 -42.37 -29.66
C GLU A 335 21.43 -40.90 -29.27
N TYR A 336 20.30 -40.33 -29.66
CA TYR A 336 19.96 -38.95 -29.32
C TYR A 336 19.35 -38.90 -27.92
N GLU A 337 19.85 -38.04 -27.03
CA GLU A 337 19.11 -37.73 -25.81
C GLU A 337 17.80 -36.99 -26.17
N GLU A 338 16.70 -37.44 -25.58
CA GLU A 338 15.36 -36.86 -25.79
C GLU A 338 15.21 -35.45 -25.18
N ILE A 339 16.17 -35.03 -24.34
CA ILE A 339 16.07 -33.80 -23.57
C ILE A 339 17.34 -32.98 -23.73
N ALA A 340 17.20 -31.75 -24.22
CA ALA A 340 18.27 -30.76 -24.17
C ALA A 340 17.88 -29.64 -23.20
N ASN A 341 18.81 -29.26 -22.32
CA ASN A 341 18.60 -28.18 -21.35
C ASN A 341 19.49 -26.99 -21.73
N LEU A 342 18.88 -25.81 -21.81
CA LEU A 342 19.59 -24.53 -21.93
C LEU A 342 19.47 -23.76 -20.63
N TYR A 343 20.54 -23.07 -20.24
CA TYR A 343 20.60 -22.26 -19.04
C TYR A 343 20.99 -20.83 -19.39
N TYR A 344 20.18 -19.86 -18.98
CA TYR A 344 20.46 -18.43 -19.11
C TYR A 344 20.58 -17.81 -17.73
N ASN A 345 21.69 -17.12 -17.48
CA ASN A 345 21.84 -16.31 -16.26
C ASN A 345 21.22 -14.94 -16.50
N VAL A 346 20.21 -14.61 -15.70
CA VAL A 346 19.49 -13.33 -15.77
C VAL A 346 19.70 -12.58 -14.46
N THR A 347 20.37 -11.44 -14.54
CA THR A 347 20.57 -10.55 -13.39
C THR A 347 19.71 -9.32 -13.58
N LEU A 348 18.80 -9.08 -12.62
CA LEU A 348 18.02 -7.85 -12.58
C LEU A 348 18.66 -6.89 -11.60
N GLN A 349 19.24 -5.83 -12.16
CA GLN A 349 19.81 -4.75 -11.38
C GLN A 349 18.68 -3.91 -10.76
N GLN A 350 18.91 -3.44 -9.53
CA GLN A 350 17.88 -2.77 -8.74
C GLN A 350 17.47 -1.39 -9.30
N ASP A 351 18.44 -0.69 -9.89
CA ASP A 351 18.32 0.61 -10.54
C ASP A 351 17.60 0.53 -11.89
N VAL A 352 17.48 -0.67 -12.46
CA VAL A 352 16.66 -0.88 -13.67
C VAL A 352 15.18 -0.86 -13.30
N ASN A 353 14.49 0.15 -13.82
CA ASN A 353 13.04 0.30 -13.66
C ASN A 353 12.28 -0.57 -14.68
N TYR A 354 11.99 -1.81 -14.29
CA TYR A 354 11.07 -2.72 -15.00
C TYR A 354 9.78 -2.92 -14.20
N HIS A 355 8.65 -2.99 -14.91
CA HIS A 355 7.33 -3.30 -14.32
C HIS A 355 6.97 -4.77 -14.59
N CYS A 356 7.07 -5.19 -15.86
CA CYS A 356 6.73 -6.53 -16.29
C CYS A 356 7.73 -7.01 -17.36
N ILE A 357 8.37 -8.15 -17.12
CA ILE A 357 9.29 -8.82 -18.04
C ILE A 357 8.60 -10.09 -18.52
N ILE A 358 8.53 -10.25 -19.85
CA ILE A 358 7.99 -11.45 -20.48
C ILE A 358 9.18 -12.34 -20.85
N LEU A 359 9.20 -13.55 -20.30
CA LEU A 359 10.15 -14.59 -20.67
C LEU A 359 9.41 -15.61 -21.53
N ARG A 360 9.73 -15.64 -22.82
CA ARG A 360 9.05 -16.49 -23.79
C ARG A 360 10.06 -17.21 -24.67
N THR A 361 9.76 -18.47 -24.95
CA THR A 361 10.50 -19.28 -25.91
C THR A 361 9.58 -19.70 -27.05
N TRP A 362 10.12 -19.67 -28.26
CA TRP A 362 9.42 -19.98 -29.50
C TRP A 362 9.89 -21.33 -30.06
N HIS A 363 9.13 -21.88 -31.00
CA HIS A 363 9.21 -23.27 -31.47
C HIS A 363 10.62 -23.84 -31.68
N VAL A 364 10.75 -25.11 -31.32
CA VAL A 364 11.83 -26.02 -31.71
C VAL A 364 11.40 -26.70 -33.02
N PHE A 365 12.25 -26.68 -34.04
CA PHE A 365 11.92 -27.13 -35.41
C PHE A 365 11.63 -28.64 -35.58
N VAL A 366 11.77 -29.46 -34.53
CA VAL A 366 11.76 -30.93 -34.65
C VAL A 366 10.50 -31.57 -34.08
N ASN A 367 9.73 -30.89 -33.21
CA ASN A 367 8.51 -31.44 -32.64
C ASN A 367 7.48 -30.36 -32.28
N ASN A 368 6.19 -30.69 -32.42
CA ASN A 368 5.07 -29.84 -32.01
C ASN A 368 4.97 -29.61 -30.48
N SER A 369 5.92 -30.11 -29.68
CA SER A 369 5.99 -29.87 -28.23
C SER A 369 6.62 -28.51 -27.93
N ALA A 370 5.86 -27.65 -27.25
CA ALA A 370 6.42 -26.39 -26.74
C ALA A 370 7.47 -26.67 -25.64
N PRO A 371 8.62 -25.97 -25.66
CA PRO A 371 9.63 -26.10 -24.61
C PRO A 371 9.09 -25.67 -23.24
N VAL A 372 9.69 -26.20 -22.17
CA VAL A 372 9.32 -25.84 -20.79
C VAL A 372 10.36 -24.89 -20.23
N ILE A 373 9.94 -23.69 -19.84
CA ILE A 373 10.80 -22.73 -19.14
C ILE A 373 10.60 -22.89 -17.64
N THR A 374 11.68 -22.94 -16.87
CA THR A 374 11.67 -22.84 -15.41
C THR A 374 12.61 -21.72 -15.00
N ILE A 375 12.22 -20.93 -14.00
CA ILE A 375 13.05 -19.87 -13.45
C ILE A 375 13.36 -20.19 -12.01
N HIS A 376 14.62 -20.03 -11.65
CA HIS A 376 15.13 -20.34 -10.32
C HIS A 376 15.87 -19.11 -9.80
N ARG A 377 15.58 -18.72 -8.55
CA ARG A 377 16.26 -17.62 -7.88
C ARG A 377 17.45 -18.17 -7.11
N TYR A 378 18.59 -17.49 -7.19
CA TYR A 378 19.76 -17.81 -6.35
C TYR A 378 20.31 -16.54 -5.70
N ASP A 379 21.04 -16.71 -4.59
CA ASP A 379 21.80 -15.62 -3.93
C ASP A 379 23.29 -15.98 -4.04
N PRO A 380 24.08 -15.29 -4.90
CA PRO A 380 25.49 -15.59 -5.05
C PRO A 380 26.29 -15.32 -3.77
N ASN A 381 25.73 -14.55 -2.82
CA ASN A 381 26.38 -14.15 -1.58
C ASN A 381 25.73 -14.82 -0.35
N ALA A 382 25.13 -16.01 -0.50
CA ALA A 382 24.42 -16.70 0.58
C ALA A 382 25.28 -16.89 1.85
N GLU A 383 26.60 -16.93 1.73
CA GLU A 383 27.54 -17.06 2.85
C GLU A 383 27.87 -15.73 3.54
N GLN A 384 27.72 -14.59 2.86
CA GLN A 384 27.96 -13.26 3.44
C GLN A 384 26.63 -12.66 3.96
N LYS A 385 26.27 -13.04 5.19
CA LYS A 385 25.10 -12.51 5.93
C LYS A 385 25.29 -11.05 6.40
N MET A 386 25.63 -10.12 5.52
CA MET A 386 25.49 -8.70 5.81
C MET A 386 24.38 -8.09 4.95
N ALA A 387 23.35 -7.61 5.64
CA ALA A 387 22.15 -7.03 5.08
C ALA A 387 22.47 -5.65 4.48
N THR A 388 22.86 -5.61 3.22
CA THR A 388 22.73 -4.38 2.43
C THR A 388 21.30 -4.32 1.87
N PRO A 389 20.61 -3.16 1.98
CA PRO A 389 19.24 -2.97 1.50
C PRO A 389 19.13 -2.93 -0.03
N ASN A 390 20.25 -3.02 -0.74
CA ASN A 390 20.33 -2.94 -2.19
C ASN A 390 20.78 -4.28 -2.79
N LYS A 391 19.87 -5.24 -2.95
CA LYS A 391 20.18 -6.54 -3.54
C LYS A 391 19.70 -6.60 -5.00
N ASN A 392 20.65 -6.68 -5.92
CA ASN A 392 20.42 -7.24 -7.25
C ASN A 392 19.76 -8.62 -7.10
N ILE A 393 18.87 -8.95 -8.03
CA ILE A 393 18.15 -10.22 -8.00
C ILE A 393 18.69 -11.11 -9.12
N TYR A 394 19.23 -12.25 -8.72
CA TYR A 394 19.85 -13.21 -9.61
C TYR A 394 18.91 -14.38 -9.89
N TYR A 395 18.74 -14.67 -11.17
CA TYR A 395 17.96 -15.78 -11.68
C TYR A 395 18.79 -16.63 -12.62
N PHE A 396 18.52 -17.93 -12.65
CA PHE A 396 18.85 -18.77 -13.79
C PHE A 396 17.55 -19.27 -14.43
N VAL A 397 17.46 -19.14 -15.74
CA VAL A 397 16.33 -19.58 -16.56
C VAL A 397 16.74 -20.87 -17.26
N GLU A 398 16.07 -21.95 -16.92
CA GLU A 398 16.23 -23.27 -17.52
C GLU A 398 15.17 -23.45 -18.62
N VAL A 399 15.60 -23.79 -19.83
CA VAL A 399 14.71 -24.13 -20.94
C VAL A 399 14.93 -25.59 -21.29
N ARG A 400 13.92 -26.42 -21.02
CA ARG A 400 13.92 -27.84 -21.36
C ARG A 400 13.24 -28.07 -22.69
N LEU A 401 13.97 -28.64 -23.63
CA LEU A 401 13.48 -29.09 -24.92
C LEU A 401 13.11 -30.57 -24.78
N GLN A 402 11.88 -30.96 -25.11
CA GLN A 402 11.46 -32.37 -25.13
C GLN A 402 11.31 -32.81 -26.58
N GLY A 403 12.24 -33.62 -27.06
CA GLY A 403 12.14 -34.34 -28.32
C GLY A 403 11.50 -35.70 -28.10
N ARG A 404 10.31 -35.93 -28.66
CA ARG A 404 9.85 -37.30 -28.92
C ARG A 404 10.37 -37.70 -30.29
N TYR A 405 11.36 -38.57 -30.36
CA TYR A 405 11.53 -39.30 -31.61
C TYR A 405 10.36 -40.28 -31.71
N LEU A 406 9.52 -40.10 -32.73
CA LEU A 406 8.68 -41.21 -33.19
C LEU A 406 9.67 -42.28 -33.66
N SER A 407 9.82 -43.34 -32.86
CA SER A 407 10.57 -44.53 -33.27
C SER A 407 10.10 -44.93 -34.66
N LYS A 408 11.04 -44.98 -35.62
CA LYS A 408 10.76 -45.46 -36.97
C LYS A 408 10.04 -46.81 -36.88
N ILE A 409 8.93 -46.93 -37.63
CA ILE A 409 8.30 -48.19 -38.03
C ILE A 409 9.29 -48.96 -38.90
#